data_AF-A0A7Y5NMF3-F1
#
_entry.id   AF-A0A7Y5NMF3-F1
#
_cell.length_a   1.000
_cell.length_b   1.000
_cell.length_c   1.000
_cell.angle_alpha   90.00
_cell.angle_beta   90.00
_cell.angle_gamma   90.00
#
_symmetry.space_group_name_H-M   'P 1'
#
loop_
_entity.id
_entity.type
_entity.pdbx_description
1 polymer ?
#
loop_
_entity_poly.entity_id
_entity_poly.type
_entity_poly.pdbx_seq_one_letter_code
_entity_poly.pdbx_strand_id
1 'polypeptide(L)'
;MRLIDRTIASLAVLASLSAPAVVWAQPAKPAKVQVSQDDLARAKELFDAGAREYEAGRFEGAIQAFQQAFKIAPRDGIMFSMAQAHRRQFTRTNEKKHLLRSVALYKEYVDRVKSGGRVADAVKALGELAPLVATLGAETAEPEPTETLKTRIVVNVVVPGTKVSIDGGPPKDAPVNEEVVPGPHKVTLTAPGYFDEEREIRVGEGEIAPANLPQRERPAQLALDVEDRAEISVDGRFVGETPLARPIELPSGKHFVAVTKNGHETFQSEITLERAAGKKIEIDLKATTQRDASYVVLVSAGVLGIATGVFGALAIERESVASNLLLEREKRPLTRAELDEYDHARSRRTLYTQLTFGLGGGGAALLILGTGLLVFDKPDPVIAPSLERRQTPTPRDGTDTDVDITPSISLSPGFLGGGVSGTF
;
A
#
# COMPACT_ATOMS: atom_id res chain seq x y z
N MET A 1 40.38 43.87 70.39
CA MET A 1 41.50 44.43 69.63
C MET A 1 40.93 44.96 68.31
N ARG A 2 40.82 46.30 68.20
CA ARG A 2 40.65 47.16 67.00
C ARG A 2 39.46 46.90 66.06
N LEU A 3 38.72 47.86 65.51
CA LEU A 3 38.45 49.31 65.65
C LEU A 3 37.26 49.52 64.65
N ILE A 4 36.13 50.12 65.03
CA ILE A 4 35.63 51.46 64.58
C ILE A 4 35.43 51.53 63.04
N ASP A 5 34.20 51.65 62.50
CA ASP A 5 33.40 52.89 62.33
C ASP A 5 31.89 52.54 62.17
N ARG A 6 30.92 53.06 62.94
CA ARG A 6 30.27 54.39 62.93
C ARG A 6 29.84 54.92 61.55
N THR A 7 28.54 54.86 61.26
CA THR A 7 27.77 56.01 60.74
C THR A 7 26.26 55.80 60.97
N ILE A 8 25.64 56.82 61.55
CA ILE A 8 24.20 57.02 61.72
C ILE A 8 23.74 57.87 60.53
N ALA A 9 22.66 57.49 59.85
CA ALA A 9 21.93 58.40 58.97
C ALA A 9 20.43 58.00 58.90
N SER A 10 19.62 58.85 59.53
CA SER A 10 18.16 58.94 59.41
C SER A 10 17.73 59.18 57.96
N LEU A 11 16.58 58.65 57.51
CA LEU A 11 15.71 59.29 56.49
C LEU A 11 14.39 58.49 56.42
N ALA A 12 13.29 59.07 56.91
CA ALA A 12 12.26 59.75 56.11
C ALA A 12 11.19 58.79 55.54
N VAL A 13 10.12 58.61 56.31
CA VAL A 13 8.86 58.00 55.85
C VAL A 13 8.16 59.02 54.95
N LEU A 14 8.19 58.77 53.64
CA LEU A 14 7.44 59.53 52.63
C LEU A 14 6.20 58.70 52.25
N ALA A 15 5.04 59.12 52.76
CA ALA A 15 3.74 58.61 52.35
C ALA A 15 3.45 59.10 50.92
N SER A 16 3.52 58.20 49.93
CA SER A 16 3.09 58.47 48.57
C SER A 16 1.58 58.22 48.44
N LEU A 17 0.83 59.30 48.26
CA LEU A 17 -0.54 59.25 47.74
C LEU A 17 -0.52 58.65 46.33
N SER A 18 -1.05 57.44 46.17
CA SER A 18 -1.32 56.84 44.86
C SER A 18 -2.61 57.44 44.27
N ALA A 19 -2.49 58.25 43.23
CA ALA A 19 -3.63 58.65 42.40
C ALA A 19 -4.13 57.45 41.56
N PRO A 20 -5.44 57.31 41.33
CA PRO A 20 -5.97 56.23 40.50
C PRO A 20 -5.67 56.51 39.03
N ALA A 21 -4.91 55.61 38.40
CA ALA A 21 -4.74 55.62 36.95
C ALA A 21 -6.07 55.25 36.29
N VAL A 22 -6.67 56.21 35.58
CA VAL A 22 -7.78 55.94 34.67
C VAL A 22 -7.23 55.12 33.51
N VAL A 23 -7.44 53.80 33.58
CA VAL A 23 -7.15 52.89 32.48
C VAL A 23 -8.19 53.14 31.39
N TRP A 24 -7.77 53.79 30.31
CA TRP A 24 -8.55 53.83 29.08
C TRP A 24 -8.60 52.41 28.51
N ALA A 25 -9.76 51.75 28.65
CA ALA A 25 -9.99 50.45 28.04
C ALA A 25 -9.91 50.62 26.51
N GLN A 26 -8.89 50.04 25.89
CA GLN A 26 -8.85 49.90 24.43
C GLN A 26 -10.00 48.99 24.00
N PRO A 27 -10.78 49.37 22.96
CA PRO A 27 -11.78 48.47 22.41
C PRO A 27 -11.07 47.21 21.91
N ALA A 28 -11.51 46.04 22.38
CA ALA A 28 -10.97 44.76 21.98
C ALA A 28 -11.06 44.63 20.44
N LYS A 29 -9.91 44.36 19.79
CA LYS A 29 -9.89 44.01 18.36
C LYS A 29 -10.84 42.82 18.14
N PRO A 30 -11.73 42.86 17.13
CA PRO A 30 -12.58 41.72 16.83
C PRO A 30 -11.70 40.52 16.51
N ALA A 31 -11.88 39.42 17.24
CA ALA A 31 -11.19 38.18 16.99
C ALA A 31 -11.53 37.71 15.58
N LYS A 32 -10.52 37.55 14.71
CA LYS A 32 -10.70 36.86 13.42
C LYS A 32 -11.24 35.47 13.74
N VAL A 33 -12.41 35.11 13.20
CA VAL A 33 -12.97 33.76 13.34
C VAL A 33 -11.93 32.77 12.83
N GLN A 34 -11.31 32.05 13.75
CA GLN A 34 -10.29 31.08 13.43
C GLN A 34 -11.02 29.77 13.10
N VAL A 35 -11.23 29.53 11.80
CA VAL A 35 -11.89 28.31 11.30
C VAL A 35 -11.05 27.10 11.73
N SER A 36 -11.67 26.12 12.37
CA SER A 36 -10.96 24.93 12.85
C SER A 36 -10.40 24.10 11.69
N GLN A 37 -9.38 23.28 11.94
CA GLN A 37 -8.83 22.37 10.91
C GLN A 37 -9.90 21.38 10.40
N ASP A 38 -10.80 20.93 11.28
CA ASP A 38 -11.89 20.03 10.94
C ASP A 38 -12.94 20.73 10.05
N ASP A 39 -13.29 21.98 10.36
CA ASP A 39 -14.19 22.79 9.54
C ASP A 39 -13.59 23.07 8.15
N LEU A 40 -12.27 23.31 8.09
CA LEU A 40 -11.55 23.47 6.82
C LEU A 40 -11.59 22.19 5.99
N ALA A 41 -11.39 21.01 6.59
CA ALA A 41 -11.49 19.73 5.91
C ALA A 41 -12.92 19.49 5.38
N ARG A 42 -13.94 19.78 6.19
CA ARG A 42 -15.34 19.65 5.79
C ARG A 42 -15.73 20.62 4.67
N ALA A 43 -15.29 21.89 4.74
CA ALA A 43 -15.50 22.86 3.68
C ALA A 43 -14.81 22.44 2.38
N LYS A 44 -13.63 21.80 2.48
CA LYS A 44 -12.92 21.21 1.33
C LYS A 44 -13.73 20.10 0.67
N GLU A 45 -14.24 19.16 1.44
CA GLU A 45 -15.05 18.06 0.89
C GLU A 45 -16.29 18.58 0.14
N LEU A 46 -16.97 19.59 0.71
CA LEU A 46 -18.11 20.24 0.07
C LEU A 46 -17.71 21.01 -1.20
N PHE A 47 -16.60 21.74 -1.17
CA PHE A 47 -16.10 22.42 -2.36
C PHE A 47 -15.75 21.44 -3.47
N ASP A 48 -15.04 20.36 -3.15
CA ASP A 48 -14.66 19.31 -4.11
C ASP A 48 -15.92 18.62 -4.69
N ALA A 49 -16.95 18.40 -3.87
CA ALA A 49 -18.24 17.91 -4.33
C ALA A 49 -18.93 18.91 -5.27
N GLY A 50 -18.92 20.20 -4.93
CA GLY A 50 -19.46 21.26 -5.78
C GLY A 50 -18.74 21.39 -7.12
N ALA A 51 -17.41 21.25 -7.14
CA ALA A 51 -16.61 21.23 -8.36
C ALA A 51 -17.01 20.06 -9.27
N ARG A 52 -17.15 18.84 -8.72
CA ARG A 52 -17.61 17.67 -9.50
C ARG A 52 -19.03 17.85 -10.05
N GLU A 53 -19.95 18.39 -9.26
CA GLU A 53 -21.30 18.71 -9.72
C GLU A 53 -21.28 19.76 -10.85
N TYR A 54 -20.42 20.78 -10.74
CA TYR A 54 -20.25 21.80 -11.75
C TYR A 54 -19.70 21.21 -13.07
N GLU A 55 -18.68 20.35 -12.98
CA GLU A 55 -18.11 19.65 -14.13
C GLU A 55 -19.11 18.70 -14.81
N ALA A 56 -19.98 18.08 -14.02
CA ALA A 56 -21.07 17.24 -14.53
C ALA A 56 -22.28 18.03 -15.07
N GLY A 57 -22.21 19.37 -15.11
CA GLY A 57 -23.29 20.24 -15.60
C GLY A 57 -24.50 20.35 -14.67
N ARG A 58 -24.39 19.85 -13.43
CA ARG A 58 -25.42 19.89 -12.38
C ARG A 58 -25.24 21.14 -11.51
N PHE A 59 -25.44 22.31 -12.12
CA PHE A 59 -25.09 23.58 -11.49
C PHE A 59 -25.88 23.91 -10.22
N GLU A 60 -27.11 23.42 -10.05
CA GLU A 60 -27.86 23.58 -8.78
C GLU A 60 -27.17 22.91 -7.60
N GLY A 61 -26.73 21.65 -7.78
CA GLY A 61 -25.98 20.94 -6.75
C GLY A 61 -24.64 21.61 -6.45
N ALA A 62 -23.97 22.14 -7.49
CA ALA A 62 -22.74 22.91 -7.33
C ALA A 62 -22.96 24.19 -6.52
N ILE A 63 -24.01 24.97 -6.83
CA ILE A 63 -24.37 26.19 -6.10
C ILE A 63 -24.58 25.86 -4.62
N GLN A 64 -25.39 24.84 -4.33
CA GLN A 64 -25.70 24.41 -2.97
C GLN A 64 -24.42 23.99 -2.21
N ALA A 65 -23.56 23.19 -2.83
CA ALA A 65 -22.31 22.74 -2.23
C ALA A 65 -21.34 23.89 -1.96
N PHE A 66 -21.17 24.82 -2.91
CA PHE A 66 -20.33 26.00 -2.71
C PHE A 66 -20.88 26.95 -1.66
N GLN A 67 -22.21 27.13 -1.59
CA GLN A 67 -22.84 27.92 -0.54
C GLN A 67 -22.58 27.33 0.84
N GLN A 68 -22.71 26.01 1.01
CA GLN A 68 -22.40 25.35 2.28
C GLN A 68 -20.91 25.43 2.63
N ALA A 69 -20.02 25.17 1.66
CA ALA A 69 -18.59 25.31 1.87
C ALA A 69 -18.22 26.74 2.29
N PHE A 70 -18.82 27.76 1.68
CA PHE A 70 -18.61 29.17 2.02
C PHE A 70 -19.15 29.53 3.41
N LYS A 71 -20.29 28.94 3.82
CA LYS A 71 -20.84 29.13 5.18
C LYS A 71 -19.89 28.60 6.26
N ILE A 72 -19.20 27.49 6.00
CA ILE A 72 -18.23 26.89 6.94
C ILE A 72 -16.89 27.64 6.89
N ALA A 73 -16.38 27.90 5.69
CA ALA A 73 -15.11 28.58 5.46
C ALA A 73 -15.27 29.69 4.40
N PRO A 74 -15.47 30.96 4.80
CA PRO A 74 -15.74 32.08 3.89
C PRO A 74 -14.51 32.51 3.07
N ARG A 75 -14.12 31.71 2.06
CA ARG A 75 -12.96 31.97 1.19
C ARG A 75 -13.38 32.61 -0.13
N ASP A 76 -12.58 33.58 -0.59
CA ASP A 76 -12.87 34.33 -1.83
C ASP A 76 -12.90 33.42 -3.07
N GLY A 77 -12.07 32.36 -3.10
CA GLY A 77 -12.11 31.36 -4.17
C GLY A 77 -13.44 30.60 -4.25
N ILE A 78 -14.06 30.29 -3.12
CA ILE A 78 -15.37 29.62 -3.07
C ILE A 78 -16.47 30.57 -3.56
N MET A 79 -16.39 31.85 -3.20
CA MET A 79 -17.28 32.89 -3.70
C MET A 79 -17.21 33.02 -5.23
N PHE A 80 -16.00 33.00 -5.80
CA PHE A 80 -15.81 33.00 -7.25
C PHE A 80 -16.44 31.76 -7.90
N SER A 81 -16.23 30.56 -7.35
CA SER A 81 -16.83 29.34 -7.87
C SER A 81 -18.36 29.36 -7.80
N MET A 82 -18.93 29.90 -6.73
CA MET A 82 -20.37 30.12 -6.61
C MET A 82 -20.88 31.10 -7.69
N ALA A 83 -20.16 32.20 -7.95
CA ALA A 83 -20.50 33.15 -9.01
C ALA A 83 -20.52 32.48 -10.40
N GLN A 84 -19.55 31.62 -10.69
CA GLN A 84 -19.49 30.84 -11.93
C GLN A 84 -20.62 29.81 -12.03
N ALA A 85 -20.94 29.11 -10.94
CA ALA A 85 -22.05 28.15 -10.92
C ALA A 85 -23.40 28.83 -11.21
N HIS A 86 -23.67 29.98 -10.58
CA HIS A 86 -24.85 30.80 -10.90
C HIS A 86 -24.85 31.27 -12.36
N ARG A 87 -23.70 31.73 -12.89
CA ARG A 87 -23.59 32.14 -14.30
C ARG A 87 -23.99 31.00 -15.26
N ARG A 88 -23.47 29.80 -15.01
CA ARG A 88 -23.75 28.61 -15.83
C ARG A 88 -25.20 28.17 -15.71
N GLN A 89 -25.75 28.19 -14.50
CA GLN A 89 -27.17 27.89 -14.28
C GLN A 89 -28.05 28.89 -15.02
N PHE A 90 -27.76 30.19 -14.97
CA PHE A 90 -28.46 31.20 -15.77
C PHE A 90 -28.37 30.92 -17.27
N THR A 91 -27.19 30.56 -17.77
CA THR A 91 -27.03 30.21 -19.20
C THR A 91 -27.90 29.00 -19.58
N ARG A 92 -28.18 28.11 -18.62
CA ARG A 92 -28.99 26.91 -18.82
C ARG A 92 -30.50 27.15 -18.70
N THR A 93 -30.94 27.92 -17.70
CA THR A 93 -32.36 28.10 -17.37
C THR A 93 -32.94 29.46 -17.77
N ASN A 94 -32.08 30.43 -18.09
CA ASN A 94 -32.42 31.83 -18.34
C ASN A 94 -33.16 32.52 -17.17
N GLU A 95 -33.04 31.97 -15.96
CA GLU A 95 -33.69 32.49 -14.77
C GLU A 95 -32.94 33.69 -14.20
N LYS A 96 -33.63 34.84 -14.11
CA LYS A 96 -33.07 36.12 -13.69
C LYS A 96 -32.36 36.07 -12.33
N LYS A 97 -32.85 35.26 -11.38
CA LYS A 97 -32.25 35.10 -10.04
C LYS A 97 -30.78 34.69 -10.10
N HIS A 98 -30.43 33.76 -11.00
CA HIS A 98 -29.07 33.27 -11.14
C HIS A 98 -28.16 34.31 -11.80
N LEU A 99 -28.67 35.09 -12.75
CA LEU A 99 -27.94 36.22 -13.35
C LEU A 99 -27.60 37.27 -12.30
N LEU A 100 -28.61 37.74 -11.55
CA LEU A 100 -28.43 38.75 -10.50
C LEU A 100 -27.45 38.28 -9.43
N ARG A 101 -27.58 37.02 -8.98
CA ARG A 101 -26.69 36.48 -7.95
C ARG A 101 -25.26 36.32 -8.44
N SER A 102 -25.06 35.89 -9.68
CA SER A 102 -23.73 35.79 -10.29
C SER A 102 -23.04 37.17 -10.36
N VAL A 103 -23.76 38.20 -10.83
CA VAL A 103 -23.23 39.57 -10.90
C VAL A 103 -22.90 40.12 -9.51
N ALA A 104 -23.77 39.90 -8.52
CA ALA A 104 -23.53 40.33 -7.15
C ALA A 104 -22.25 39.70 -6.57
N LEU A 105 -22.08 38.39 -6.75
CA LEU A 105 -20.91 37.66 -6.24
C LEU A 105 -19.61 38.05 -6.95
N TYR A 106 -19.63 38.31 -8.27
CA TYR A 106 -18.43 38.82 -8.94
C TYR A 106 -18.06 40.23 -8.50
N LYS A 107 -19.04 41.12 -8.30
CA LYS A 107 -18.77 42.47 -7.77
C LYS A 107 -18.12 42.38 -6.39
N GLU A 108 -18.71 41.59 -5.50
CA GLU A 108 -18.15 41.38 -4.16
C GLU A 108 -16.74 40.76 -4.20
N TYR A 109 -16.51 39.78 -5.08
CA TYR A 109 -15.19 39.17 -5.27
C TYR A 109 -14.15 40.18 -5.74
N VAL A 110 -14.48 41.00 -6.75
CA VAL A 110 -13.58 42.05 -7.27
C VAL A 110 -13.30 43.10 -6.21
N ASP A 111 -14.31 43.51 -5.43
CA ASP A 111 -14.16 44.51 -4.38
C ASP A 111 -13.29 44.01 -3.22
N ARG A 112 -13.40 42.71 -2.87
CA ARG A 112 -12.62 42.08 -1.80
C ARG A 112 -11.18 41.79 -2.21
N VAL A 113 -10.97 41.19 -3.38
CA VAL A 113 -9.63 40.75 -3.84
C VAL A 113 -8.85 41.92 -4.44
N LYS A 114 -9.52 42.91 -5.04
CA LYS A 114 -8.99 44.13 -5.70
C LYS A 114 -8.07 43.89 -6.89
N SER A 115 -7.04 43.07 -6.77
CA SER A 115 -6.05 42.77 -7.80
C SER A 115 -5.41 41.39 -7.60
N GLY A 116 -5.05 40.71 -8.69
CA GLY A 116 -4.51 39.34 -8.65
C GLY A 116 -5.60 38.26 -8.70
N GLY A 117 -5.23 37.01 -8.43
CA GLY A 117 -6.16 35.88 -8.43
C GLY A 117 -6.99 35.77 -9.73
N ARG A 118 -8.32 35.68 -9.59
CA ARG A 118 -9.27 35.59 -10.72
C ARG A 118 -10.03 36.88 -10.98
N VAL A 119 -9.48 38.02 -10.56
CA VAL A 119 -10.14 39.34 -10.74
C VAL A 119 -10.34 39.65 -12.21
N ALA A 120 -9.37 39.35 -13.08
CA ALA A 120 -9.50 39.54 -14.53
C ALA A 120 -10.67 38.72 -15.12
N ASP A 121 -10.80 37.45 -14.71
CA ASP A 121 -11.91 36.59 -15.13
C ASP A 121 -13.27 37.13 -14.63
N ALA A 122 -13.31 37.59 -13.38
CA ALA A 122 -14.52 38.15 -12.78
C ALA A 122 -14.95 39.45 -13.50
N VAL A 123 -14.01 40.35 -13.79
CA VAL A 123 -14.28 41.60 -14.53
C VAL A 123 -14.76 41.29 -15.94
N LYS A 124 -14.14 40.32 -16.62
CA LYS A 124 -14.60 39.86 -17.94
C LYS A 124 -16.04 39.32 -17.87
N ALA A 125 -16.32 38.45 -16.90
CA ALA A 125 -17.66 37.91 -16.69
C ALA A 125 -18.69 39.01 -16.39
N LEU A 126 -18.33 40.02 -15.58
CA LEU A 126 -19.18 41.19 -15.33
C LEU A 126 -19.48 42.00 -16.60
N GLY A 127 -18.48 42.19 -17.47
CA GLY A 127 -18.67 42.86 -18.76
C GLY A 127 -19.65 42.12 -19.67
N GLU A 128 -19.68 40.78 -19.61
CA GLU A 128 -20.60 39.94 -20.36
C GLU A 128 -22.02 39.93 -19.76
N LEU A 129 -22.14 39.95 -18.42
CA LEU A 129 -23.42 39.82 -17.72
C LEU A 129 -24.14 41.17 -17.50
N ALA A 130 -23.42 42.29 -17.41
CA ALA A 130 -24.02 43.61 -17.13
C ALA A 130 -25.04 44.07 -18.19
N PRO A 131 -24.80 43.90 -19.52
CA PRO A 131 -25.80 44.22 -20.53
C PRO A 131 -27.07 43.38 -20.42
N LEU A 132 -26.93 42.12 -19.98
CA LEU A 132 -28.05 41.19 -19.79
C LEU A 132 -28.92 41.62 -18.61
N VAL A 133 -28.32 42.10 -17.52
CA VAL A 133 -29.07 42.65 -16.38
C VAL A 133 -29.88 43.89 -16.81
N ALA A 134 -29.25 44.80 -17.57
CA ALA A 134 -29.88 46.02 -18.06
C ALA A 134 -31.06 45.73 -19.01
N THR A 135 -30.94 44.73 -19.89
CA THR A 135 -32.02 44.32 -20.80
C THR A 135 -33.17 43.60 -20.11
N LEU A 136 -32.90 42.88 -19.02
CA LEU A 136 -33.92 42.14 -18.27
C LEU A 136 -34.68 43.01 -17.24
N GLY A 137 -34.38 44.31 -17.17
CA GLY A 137 -35.07 45.30 -16.33
C GLY A 137 -34.93 45.04 -14.83
N ALA A 138 -33.84 44.39 -14.43
CA ALA A 138 -33.70 43.82 -13.09
C ALA A 138 -32.92 44.78 -12.18
N GLU A 139 -33.57 45.86 -11.78
CA GLU A 139 -33.12 46.64 -10.63
C GLU A 139 -33.49 45.87 -9.36
N THR A 140 -32.47 45.64 -8.51
CA THR A 140 -32.51 44.97 -7.21
C THR A 140 -32.69 43.45 -7.21
N ALA A 141 -31.69 42.76 -6.66
CA ALA A 141 -31.86 41.40 -6.15
C ALA A 141 -32.83 41.47 -4.96
N GLU A 142 -34.10 41.11 -5.15
CA GLU A 142 -35.04 40.93 -4.05
C GLU A 142 -34.47 39.94 -3.02
N PRO A 143 -34.68 40.18 -1.71
CA PRO A 143 -34.32 39.21 -0.68
C PRO A 143 -35.14 37.93 -0.90
N GLU A 144 -34.47 36.79 -0.81
CA GLU A 144 -34.94 35.50 -1.32
C GLU A 144 -36.38 35.14 -0.90
N PRO A 145 -37.23 34.59 -1.80
CA PRO A 145 -38.08 33.50 -1.37
C PRO A 145 -37.12 32.39 -0.94
N THR A 146 -37.20 31.96 0.31
CA THR A 146 -36.47 30.80 0.82
C THR A 146 -36.91 29.60 -0.01
N GLU A 147 -36.27 29.38 -1.15
CA GLU A 147 -36.47 28.17 -1.94
C GLU A 147 -36.04 27.03 -1.02
N THR A 148 -36.93 26.07 -0.86
CA THR A 148 -36.62 24.81 -0.19
C THR A 148 -35.51 24.15 -0.99
N LEU A 149 -34.25 24.48 -0.64
CA LEU A 149 -33.09 23.82 -1.17
C LEU A 149 -33.33 22.33 -0.96
N LYS A 150 -33.11 21.54 -1.99
CA LYS A 150 -33.40 20.12 -1.92
C LYS A 150 -32.28 19.45 -1.14
N THR A 151 -32.63 18.69 -0.10
CA THR A 151 -31.65 17.90 0.64
C THR A 151 -31.14 16.78 -0.25
N ARG A 152 -29.81 16.65 -0.40
CA ARG A 152 -29.18 15.74 -1.38
C ARG A 152 -28.03 14.97 -0.78
N ILE A 153 -27.89 13.71 -1.20
CA ILE A 153 -26.68 12.92 -0.99
C ILE A 153 -25.99 12.74 -2.33
N VAL A 154 -24.69 13.06 -2.36
CA VAL A 154 -23.87 12.87 -3.55
C VAL A 154 -22.80 11.83 -3.25
N VAL A 155 -22.87 10.73 -3.98
CA VAL A 155 -21.88 9.66 -3.92
C VAL A 155 -21.01 9.73 -5.18
N ASN A 156 -19.79 10.23 -4.99
CA ASN A 156 -18.78 10.30 -6.05
C ASN A 156 -17.79 9.15 -5.83
N VAL A 157 -17.81 8.15 -6.73
CA VAL A 157 -17.00 6.94 -6.58
C VAL A 157 -15.99 6.82 -7.71
N VAL A 158 -14.79 6.36 -7.37
CA VAL A 158 -13.66 6.19 -8.30
C VAL A 158 -13.61 4.77 -8.88
N VAL A 159 -14.17 3.76 -8.20
CA VAL A 159 -14.17 2.36 -8.65
C VAL A 159 -15.32 2.10 -9.65
N PRO A 160 -15.03 1.70 -10.89
CA PRO A 160 -16.05 1.35 -11.89
C PRO A 160 -16.93 0.17 -11.44
N GLY A 161 -18.21 0.20 -11.80
CA GLY A 161 -19.15 -0.88 -11.46
C GLY A 161 -19.65 -0.86 -10.00
N THR A 162 -19.35 0.19 -9.24
CA THR A 162 -19.90 0.38 -7.90
C THR A 162 -21.41 0.62 -7.96
N LYS A 163 -22.14 -0.13 -7.15
CA LYS A 163 -23.56 0.05 -6.87
C LYS A 163 -23.73 0.78 -5.54
N VAL A 164 -24.60 1.78 -5.53
CA VAL A 164 -24.93 2.60 -4.36
C VAL A 164 -26.38 2.32 -3.96
N SER A 165 -26.62 2.04 -2.68
CA SER A 165 -27.96 1.99 -2.10
C SER A 165 -28.06 3.01 -0.97
N ILE A 166 -29.16 3.76 -0.93
CA ILE A 166 -29.49 4.71 0.13
C ILE A 166 -30.75 4.19 0.84
N ASP A 167 -30.67 4.04 2.16
CA ASP A 167 -31.74 3.53 3.04
C ASP A 167 -32.32 2.16 2.64
N GLY A 168 -31.49 1.31 2.04
CA GLY A 168 -31.93 0.00 1.55
C GLY A 168 -32.76 0.05 0.27
N GLY A 169 -32.82 1.22 -0.40
CA GLY A 169 -33.41 1.37 -1.73
C GLY A 169 -32.69 0.54 -2.81
N PRO A 170 -33.28 0.42 -4.01
CA PRO A 170 -32.71 -0.37 -5.10
C PRO A 170 -31.31 0.16 -5.49
N PRO A 171 -30.30 -0.71 -5.65
CA PRO A 171 -28.95 -0.28 -5.97
C PRO A 171 -28.86 0.43 -7.34
N LYS A 172 -28.23 1.60 -7.37
CA LYS A 172 -28.00 2.42 -8.58
C LYS A 172 -26.52 2.46 -8.94
N ASP A 173 -26.21 2.65 -10.21
CA ASP A 173 -24.83 2.83 -10.66
C ASP A 173 -24.26 4.18 -10.21
N ALA A 174 -23.04 4.17 -9.66
CA ALA A 174 -22.31 5.39 -9.36
C ALA A 174 -21.85 6.12 -10.64
N PRO A 175 -21.75 7.46 -10.66
CA PRO A 175 -22.04 8.39 -9.55
C PRO A 175 -23.54 8.63 -9.33
N VAL A 176 -23.95 8.81 -8.08
CA VAL A 176 -25.35 9.06 -7.69
C VAL A 176 -25.50 10.44 -7.06
N ASN A 177 -26.51 11.19 -7.50
CA ASN A 177 -27.00 12.41 -6.85
C ASN A 177 -28.50 12.22 -6.61
N GLU A 178 -28.89 12.00 -5.36
CA GLU A 178 -30.25 11.66 -4.97
C GLU A 178 -30.80 12.64 -3.94
N GLU A 179 -32.07 13.02 -4.13
CA GLU A 179 -32.81 13.86 -3.20
C GLU A 179 -33.33 12.99 -2.06
N VAL A 180 -33.01 13.37 -0.83
CA VAL A 180 -33.37 12.62 0.38
C VAL A 180 -34.12 13.52 1.35
N VAL A 181 -34.80 12.94 2.34
CA VAL A 181 -35.42 13.72 3.40
C VAL A 181 -34.33 14.28 4.35
N PRO A 182 -34.59 15.34 5.13
CA PRO A 182 -33.66 15.74 6.18
C PRO A 182 -33.58 14.67 7.27
N GLY A 183 -32.38 14.24 7.66
CA GLY A 183 -32.20 13.20 8.67
C GLY A 183 -30.96 12.32 8.49
N PRO A 184 -30.82 11.25 9.30
CA PRO A 184 -29.82 10.21 9.10
C PRO A 184 -30.21 9.30 7.93
N HIS A 185 -29.26 9.10 7.02
CA HIS A 185 -29.38 8.22 5.87
C HIS A 185 -28.28 7.18 5.87
N LYS A 186 -28.65 5.95 5.54
CA LYS A 186 -27.74 4.82 5.48
C LYS A 186 -27.27 4.62 4.04
N VAL A 187 -26.00 4.89 3.77
CA VAL A 187 -25.41 4.71 2.43
C VAL A 187 -24.57 3.44 2.42
N THR A 188 -24.90 2.52 1.53
CA THR A 188 -24.18 1.26 1.31
C THR A 188 -23.56 1.25 -0.09
N LEU A 189 -22.26 0.94 -0.17
CA LEU A 189 -21.52 0.76 -1.42
C LEU A 189 -21.15 -0.70 -1.60
N THR A 190 -21.46 -1.25 -2.77
CA THR A 190 -21.07 -2.60 -3.17
C THR A 190 -20.33 -2.53 -4.50
N ALA A 191 -19.14 -3.11 -4.56
CA ALA A 191 -18.36 -3.19 -5.80
C ALA A 191 -17.69 -4.58 -5.94
N PRO A 192 -17.60 -5.13 -7.17
CA PRO A 192 -16.94 -6.42 -7.39
C PRO A 192 -15.49 -6.40 -6.90
N GLY A 193 -15.14 -7.35 -6.01
CA GLY A 193 -13.79 -7.46 -5.46
C GLY A 193 -13.47 -6.52 -4.29
N TYR A 194 -14.45 -5.77 -3.77
CA TYR A 194 -14.30 -4.87 -2.62
C TYR A 194 -15.19 -5.32 -1.46
N PHE A 195 -14.83 -4.93 -0.24
CA PHE A 195 -15.73 -5.07 0.90
C PHE A 195 -16.93 -4.15 0.73
N ASP A 196 -18.09 -4.61 1.18
CA ASP A 196 -19.27 -3.75 1.26
C ASP A 196 -19.02 -2.72 2.36
N GLU A 197 -19.18 -1.45 2.01
CA GLU A 197 -18.94 -0.33 2.91
C GLU A 197 -20.26 0.35 3.23
N GLU A 198 -20.43 0.70 4.50
CA GLU A 198 -21.69 1.22 5.01
C GLU A 198 -21.43 2.40 5.94
N ARG A 199 -22.18 3.49 5.75
CA ARG A 199 -22.05 4.68 6.58
C ARG A 199 -23.38 5.38 6.78
N GLU A 200 -23.64 5.79 8.02
CA GLU A 200 -24.72 6.73 8.33
C GLU A 200 -24.24 8.16 8.08
N ILE A 201 -24.99 8.90 7.27
CA ILE A 201 -24.73 10.30 6.93
C ILE A 201 -25.93 11.11 7.37
N ARG A 202 -25.72 12.15 8.17
CA ARG A 202 -26.77 13.09 8.54
C ARG A 202 -26.78 14.26 7.60
N VAL A 203 -27.94 14.55 7.02
CA VAL A 203 -28.13 15.64 6.07
C VAL A 203 -29.17 16.59 6.62
N GLY A 204 -28.80 17.87 6.77
CA GLY A 204 -29.74 18.92 7.18
C GLY A 204 -30.74 19.28 6.08
N GLU A 205 -31.75 20.07 6.44
CA GLU A 205 -32.70 20.61 5.47
C GLU A 205 -31.99 21.53 4.48
N GLY A 206 -32.16 21.25 3.18
CA GLY A 206 -31.51 22.00 2.13
C GLY A 206 -29.99 21.87 2.05
N GLU A 207 -29.45 20.81 2.63
CA GLU A 207 -28.02 20.51 2.62
C GLU A 207 -27.65 19.48 1.55
N ILE A 208 -26.42 19.57 1.01
CA ILE A 208 -25.83 18.54 0.17
C ILE A 208 -24.72 17.84 0.95
N ALA A 209 -24.86 16.53 1.16
CA ALA A 209 -23.88 15.73 1.89
C ALA A 209 -23.05 14.87 0.92
N PRO A 210 -21.73 15.09 0.81
CA PRO A 210 -20.85 14.20 0.08
C PRO A 210 -20.65 12.90 0.87
N ALA A 211 -20.99 11.76 0.25
CA ALA A 211 -20.78 10.43 0.81
C ALA A 211 -19.43 9.86 0.37
N ASN A 212 -18.36 10.28 1.04
CA ASN A 212 -17.02 9.73 0.82
C ASN A 212 -16.82 8.49 1.70
N LEU A 213 -17.03 7.31 1.14
CA LEU A 213 -16.75 6.03 1.81
C LEU A 213 -15.54 5.37 1.13
N PRO A 214 -14.47 5.02 1.87
CA PRO A 214 -13.30 4.37 1.29
C PRO A 214 -13.61 2.92 0.92
N GLN A 215 -13.53 2.57 -0.37
CA GLN A 215 -13.73 1.18 -0.81
C GLN A 215 -12.45 0.37 -0.59
N ARG A 216 -12.50 -0.61 0.32
CA ARG A 216 -11.37 -1.50 0.61
C ARG A 216 -11.40 -2.74 -0.28
N GLU A 217 -10.29 -3.02 -0.96
CA GLU A 217 -10.14 -4.22 -1.78
C GLU A 217 -10.18 -5.48 -0.90
N ARG A 218 -10.85 -6.53 -1.38
CA ARG A 218 -10.71 -7.88 -0.79
C ARG A 218 -9.40 -8.49 -1.27
N PRO A 219 -8.59 -9.09 -0.38
CA PRO A 219 -7.34 -9.71 -0.78
C PRO A 219 -7.60 -10.88 -1.74
N ALA A 220 -6.65 -11.10 -2.65
CA ALA A 220 -6.55 -12.33 -3.42
C ALA A 220 -6.01 -13.46 -2.53
N GLN A 221 -6.38 -14.69 -2.84
CA GLN A 221 -5.91 -15.87 -2.13
C GLN A 221 -5.02 -16.72 -3.05
N LEU A 222 -3.79 -16.98 -2.64
CA LEU A 222 -2.86 -17.86 -3.34
C LEU A 222 -2.72 -19.18 -2.57
N ALA A 223 -3.15 -20.27 -3.19
CA ALA A 223 -2.93 -21.62 -2.71
C ALA A 223 -1.78 -22.26 -3.50
N LEU A 224 -0.73 -22.67 -2.81
CA LEU A 224 0.40 -23.37 -3.40
C LEU A 224 0.34 -24.83 -2.99
N ASP A 225 0.34 -25.70 -3.99
CA ASP A 225 0.41 -27.15 -3.83
C ASP A 225 1.82 -27.58 -4.22
N VAL A 226 2.65 -27.81 -3.21
CA VAL A 226 4.07 -28.15 -3.36
C VAL A 226 4.38 -29.26 -2.36
N GLU A 227 5.35 -30.09 -2.69
CA GLU A 227 5.88 -31.11 -1.81
C GLU A 227 6.27 -30.55 -0.42
N ASP A 228 6.18 -31.39 0.61
CA ASP A 228 6.43 -31.01 2.01
C ASP A 228 7.83 -30.43 2.25
N ARG A 229 7.91 -29.52 3.25
CA ARG A 229 9.14 -28.88 3.74
C ARG A 229 9.85 -28.01 2.68
N ALA A 230 9.09 -27.36 1.82
CA ALA A 230 9.57 -26.31 0.95
C ALA A 230 9.29 -24.94 1.59
N GLU A 231 10.29 -24.07 1.62
CA GLU A 231 10.16 -22.69 2.07
C GLU A 231 9.53 -21.83 0.96
N ILE A 232 8.52 -21.05 1.31
CA ILE A 232 7.81 -20.16 0.40
C ILE A 232 8.14 -18.71 0.75
N SER A 233 8.52 -17.95 -0.27
CA SER A 233 8.67 -16.50 -0.19
C SER A 233 7.83 -15.81 -1.26
N VAL A 234 7.25 -14.67 -0.90
CA VAL A 234 6.48 -13.82 -1.80
C VAL A 234 7.03 -12.40 -1.70
N ASP A 235 7.36 -11.79 -2.85
CA ASP A 235 7.96 -10.47 -2.97
C ASP A 235 9.24 -10.31 -2.12
N GLY A 236 10.02 -11.39 -2.02
CA GLY A 236 11.25 -11.45 -1.22
C GLY A 236 11.04 -11.63 0.29
N ARG A 237 9.78 -11.74 0.76
CA ARG A 237 9.44 -11.99 2.16
C ARG A 237 9.10 -13.46 2.38
N PHE A 238 9.73 -14.10 3.35
CA PHE A 238 9.37 -15.44 3.80
C PHE A 238 7.95 -15.46 4.37
N VAL A 239 7.12 -16.39 3.87
CA VAL A 239 5.71 -16.55 4.27
C VAL A 239 5.50 -17.78 5.16
N GLY A 240 6.22 -18.86 4.89
CA GLY A 240 6.12 -20.10 5.65
C GLY A 240 6.68 -21.31 4.90
N GLU A 241 6.46 -22.49 5.46
CA GLU A 241 6.88 -23.77 4.89
C GLU A 241 5.68 -24.63 4.52
N THR A 242 5.82 -25.49 3.50
CA THR A 242 4.76 -26.40 3.05
C THR A 242 4.60 -27.63 3.94
N PRO A 243 3.36 -28.15 4.09
CA PRO A 243 2.11 -27.62 3.54
C PRO A 243 1.55 -26.44 4.35
N LEU A 244 1.03 -25.41 3.67
CA LEU A 244 0.43 -24.25 4.32
C LEU A 244 -0.97 -24.58 4.87
N ALA A 245 -1.23 -24.19 6.13
CA ALA A 245 -2.54 -24.42 6.76
C ALA A 245 -3.69 -23.59 6.15
N ARG A 246 -3.37 -22.48 5.48
CA ARG A 246 -4.33 -21.60 4.81
C ARG A 246 -3.69 -20.97 3.56
N PRO A 247 -4.49 -20.58 2.56
CA PRO A 247 -4.02 -19.79 1.43
C PRO A 247 -3.35 -18.48 1.89
N ILE A 248 -2.38 -18.01 1.10
CA ILE A 248 -1.68 -16.75 1.33
C ILE A 248 -2.57 -15.61 0.84
N GLU A 249 -2.89 -14.66 1.71
CA GLU A 249 -3.64 -13.45 1.34
C GLU A 249 -2.68 -12.38 0.82
N LEU A 250 -2.93 -11.91 -0.41
CA LEU A 250 -2.10 -10.91 -1.09
C LEU A 250 -2.99 -9.82 -1.70
N PRO A 251 -2.48 -8.57 -1.85
CA PRO A 251 -3.15 -7.56 -2.66
C PRO A 251 -3.40 -8.05 -4.10
N SER A 252 -4.27 -7.35 -4.83
CA SER A 252 -4.37 -7.59 -6.26
C SER A 252 -3.15 -7.02 -7.00
N GLY A 253 -2.75 -7.68 -8.09
CA GLY A 253 -1.62 -7.25 -8.90
C GLY A 253 -0.57 -8.34 -9.11
N LYS A 254 0.65 -7.90 -9.43
CA LYS A 254 1.79 -8.76 -9.74
C LYS A 254 2.56 -9.06 -8.45
N HIS A 255 2.82 -10.34 -8.21
CA HIS A 255 3.59 -10.84 -7.09
C HIS A 255 4.67 -11.79 -7.59
N PHE A 256 5.84 -11.74 -6.98
CA PHE A 256 6.92 -12.67 -7.27
C PHE A 256 6.91 -13.78 -6.22
N VAL A 257 6.70 -15.01 -6.64
CA VAL A 257 6.70 -16.19 -5.77
C VAL A 257 7.97 -16.97 -6.00
N ALA A 258 8.67 -17.30 -4.92
CA ALA A 258 9.78 -18.21 -4.97
C ALA A 258 9.63 -19.31 -3.93
N VAL A 259 9.95 -20.54 -4.34
CA VAL A 259 9.83 -21.74 -3.52
C VAL A 259 11.17 -22.44 -3.53
N THR A 260 11.72 -22.67 -2.34
CA THR A 260 13.05 -23.23 -2.15
C THR A 260 12.99 -24.47 -1.26
N LYS A 261 13.72 -25.51 -1.65
CA LYS A 261 13.83 -26.74 -0.86
C LYS A 261 15.23 -27.31 -1.01
N ASN A 262 15.81 -27.80 0.08
CA ASN A 262 17.14 -28.41 0.04
C ASN A 262 17.18 -29.57 -0.96
N GLY A 263 18.20 -29.56 -1.80
CA GLY A 263 18.39 -30.49 -2.91
C GLY A 263 17.39 -30.47 -4.05
N HIS A 264 16.67 -29.36 -4.19
CA HIS A 264 15.82 -29.10 -5.33
C HIS A 264 16.19 -27.77 -5.98
N GLU A 265 15.92 -27.66 -7.29
CA GLU A 265 16.03 -26.41 -8.03
C GLU A 265 15.02 -25.40 -7.50
N THR A 266 15.45 -24.16 -7.31
CA THR A 266 14.60 -23.07 -6.85
C THR A 266 13.55 -22.76 -7.92
N PHE A 267 12.26 -22.87 -7.54
CA PHE A 267 11.18 -22.40 -8.39
C PHE A 267 10.96 -20.91 -8.17
N GLN A 268 10.84 -20.15 -9.26
CA GLN A 268 10.55 -18.72 -9.21
C GLN A 268 9.63 -18.30 -10.35
N SER A 269 8.61 -17.50 -10.05
CA SER A 269 7.62 -17.06 -11.03
C SER A 269 6.95 -15.75 -10.63
N GLU A 270 6.73 -14.87 -11.61
CA GLU A 270 5.82 -13.73 -11.45
C GLU A 270 4.39 -14.18 -11.73
N ILE A 271 3.51 -13.97 -10.77
CA ILE A 271 2.09 -14.28 -10.88
C ILE A 271 1.28 -12.99 -10.84
N THR A 272 0.23 -12.92 -11.65
CA THR A 272 -0.80 -11.88 -11.51
C THR A 272 -2.00 -12.47 -10.76
N LEU A 273 -2.46 -11.75 -9.74
CA LEU A 273 -3.60 -12.06 -8.89
C LEU A 273 -4.70 -11.00 -9.08
N GLU A 274 -5.92 -11.48 -9.24
CA GLU A 274 -7.11 -10.63 -9.33
C GLU A 274 -7.73 -10.43 -7.94
N ARG A 275 -8.42 -9.29 -7.76
CA ARG A 275 -9.10 -8.95 -6.50
C ARG A 275 -10.12 -10.02 -6.12
N ALA A 276 -10.18 -10.38 -4.84
CA ALA A 276 -11.07 -11.41 -4.30
C ALA A 276 -11.01 -12.80 -4.98
N ALA A 277 -10.03 -13.07 -5.84
CA ALA A 277 -9.92 -14.32 -6.56
C ALA A 277 -9.00 -15.30 -5.83
N GLY A 278 -9.33 -16.59 -5.91
CA GLY A 278 -8.46 -17.68 -5.50
C GLY A 278 -7.66 -18.22 -6.68
N LYS A 279 -6.33 -18.28 -6.54
CA LYS A 279 -5.43 -18.90 -7.52
C LYS A 279 -4.73 -20.10 -6.89
N LYS A 280 -4.91 -21.28 -7.48
CA LYS A 280 -4.16 -22.49 -7.11
C LYS A 280 -3.02 -22.69 -8.11
N ILE A 281 -1.81 -22.96 -7.60
CA ILE A 281 -0.64 -23.30 -8.41
C ILE A 281 -0.04 -24.59 -7.85
N GLU A 282 0.13 -25.57 -8.73
CA GLU A 282 0.83 -26.81 -8.44
C GLU A 282 2.28 -26.68 -8.90
N ILE A 283 3.23 -26.96 -8.02
CA ILE A 283 4.66 -26.78 -8.27
C ILE A 283 5.34 -28.12 -8.00
N ASP A 284 5.89 -28.70 -9.06
CA ASP A 284 6.74 -29.88 -8.98
C ASP A 284 8.22 -29.43 -8.95
N LEU A 285 8.87 -29.63 -7.81
CA LEU A 285 10.27 -29.23 -7.62
C LEU A 285 11.19 -30.32 -8.15
N LYS A 286 12.11 -29.95 -9.05
CA LYS A 286 13.09 -30.89 -9.61
C LYS A 286 14.28 -31.03 -8.68
N ALA A 287 14.81 -32.25 -8.54
CA ALA A 287 16.04 -32.48 -7.79
C ALA A 287 17.24 -31.81 -8.47
N THR A 288 18.22 -31.36 -7.69
CA THR A 288 19.47 -30.79 -8.25
C THR A 288 20.36 -31.90 -8.81
N THR A 289 21.21 -31.54 -9.77
CA THR A 289 22.22 -32.49 -10.30
C THR A 289 23.20 -32.95 -9.20
N GLN A 290 23.45 -32.10 -8.20
CA GLN A 290 24.24 -32.44 -7.02
C GLN A 290 23.55 -33.53 -6.17
N ARG A 291 22.23 -33.43 -5.97
CA ARG A 291 21.42 -34.43 -5.27
C ARG A 291 21.49 -35.78 -5.96
N ASP A 292 21.33 -35.80 -7.28
CA ASP A 292 21.39 -37.02 -8.08
C ASP A 292 22.79 -37.66 -8.04
N ALA A 293 23.83 -36.85 -8.23
CA ALA A 293 25.21 -37.31 -8.15
C ALA A 293 25.55 -37.89 -6.77
N SER A 294 25.05 -37.27 -5.70
CA SER A 294 25.18 -37.77 -4.33
C SER A 294 24.64 -39.20 -4.21
N TYR A 295 23.44 -39.47 -4.70
CA TYR A 295 22.85 -40.82 -4.62
C TYR A 295 23.67 -41.85 -5.40
N VAL A 296 24.13 -41.51 -6.61
CA VAL A 296 24.99 -42.40 -7.41
C VAL A 296 26.29 -42.74 -6.66
N VAL A 297 26.92 -41.74 -6.03
CA VAL A 297 28.15 -41.91 -5.26
C VAL A 297 27.92 -42.76 -4.01
N LEU A 298 26.81 -42.54 -3.28
CA LEU A 298 26.46 -43.31 -2.08
C LEU A 298 26.15 -44.78 -2.41
N VAL A 299 25.41 -45.04 -3.49
CA VAL A 299 25.17 -46.42 -3.97
C VAL A 299 26.49 -47.09 -4.32
N SER A 300 27.40 -46.39 -4.99
CA SER A 300 28.74 -46.91 -5.32
C SER A 300 29.55 -47.25 -4.06
N ALA A 301 29.50 -46.38 -3.04
CA ALA A 301 30.12 -46.64 -1.75
C ALA A 301 29.55 -47.90 -1.08
N GLY A 302 28.23 -48.08 -1.12
CA GLY A 302 27.55 -49.28 -0.61
C GLY A 302 28.00 -50.57 -1.31
N VAL A 303 28.12 -50.56 -2.63
CA VAL A 303 28.61 -51.70 -3.42
C VAL A 303 30.05 -52.05 -3.04
N LEU A 304 30.94 -51.06 -2.91
CA LEU A 304 32.32 -51.28 -2.45
C LEU A 304 32.37 -51.82 -1.01
N GLY A 305 31.48 -51.35 -0.14
CA GLY A 305 31.33 -51.87 1.22
C GLY A 305 30.95 -53.35 1.26
N ILE A 306 30.01 -53.78 0.41
CA ILE A 306 29.64 -55.20 0.27
C ILE A 306 30.84 -56.02 -0.21
N ALA A 307 31.52 -55.57 -1.27
CA ALA A 307 32.70 -56.26 -1.79
C ALA A 307 33.82 -56.37 -0.74
N THR A 308 34.02 -55.31 0.06
CA THR A 308 34.94 -55.30 1.20
C THR A 308 34.61 -56.39 2.22
N GLY A 309 33.32 -56.52 2.60
CA GLY A 309 32.87 -57.58 3.50
C GLY A 309 33.11 -58.99 2.95
N VAL A 310 32.85 -59.20 1.66
CA VAL A 310 33.08 -60.49 0.98
C VAL A 310 34.57 -60.85 0.98
N PHE A 311 35.45 -59.94 0.55
CA PHE A 311 36.88 -60.21 0.54
C PHE A 311 37.46 -60.36 1.96
N GLY A 312 36.93 -59.63 2.94
CA GLY A 312 37.28 -59.79 4.34
C GLY A 312 36.96 -61.19 4.85
N ALA A 313 35.76 -61.70 4.55
CA ALA A 313 35.36 -63.06 4.92
C ALA A 313 36.23 -64.12 4.23
N LEU A 314 36.51 -63.97 2.94
CA LEU A 314 37.41 -64.87 2.20
C LEU A 314 38.85 -64.83 2.73
N ALA A 315 39.33 -63.67 3.18
CA ALA A 315 40.64 -63.55 3.81
C ALA A 315 40.70 -64.33 5.13
N ILE A 316 39.65 -64.25 5.96
CA ILE A 316 39.52 -65.01 7.21
C ILE A 316 39.47 -66.51 6.93
N GLU A 317 38.70 -66.96 5.93
CA GLU A 317 38.65 -68.36 5.51
C GLU A 317 40.04 -68.89 5.14
N ARG A 318 40.79 -68.14 4.31
CA ARG A 318 42.14 -68.56 3.88
C ARG A 318 43.15 -68.53 5.02
N GLU A 319 43.01 -67.61 5.96
CA GLU A 319 43.83 -67.60 7.18
C GLU A 319 43.54 -68.83 8.06
N SER A 320 42.28 -69.25 8.15
CA SER A 320 41.92 -70.47 8.90
C SER A 320 42.57 -71.71 8.27
N VAL A 321 42.56 -71.84 6.95
CA VAL A 321 43.23 -72.96 6.25
C VAL A 321 44.74 -72.95 6.51
N ALA A 322 45.39 -71.81 6.35
CA ALA A 322 46.83 -71.67 6.59
C ALA A 322 47.21 -71.97 8.04
N SER A 323 46.40 -71.50 9.00
CA SER A 323 46.62 -71.73 10.43
C SER A 323 46.46 -73.20 10.81
N ASN A 324 45.45 -73.88 10.25
CA ASN A 324 45.25 -75.31 10.49
C ASN A 324 46.45 -76.15 10.00
N LEU A 325 47.01 -75.84 8.83
CA LEU A 325 48.22 -76.51 8.32
C LEU A 325 49.46 -76.24 9.18
N LEU A 326 49.58 -75.03 9.76
CA LEU A 326 50.66 -74.74 10.71
C LEU A 326 50.53 -75.59 11.99
N LEU A 327 49.31 -75.76 12.51
CA LEU A 327 49.05 -76.62 13.66
C LEU A 327 49.34 -78.10 13.35
N GLU A 328 49.12 -78.56 12.12
CA GLU A 328 49.51 -79.90 11.70
C GLU A 328 51.03 -80.08 11.61
N ARG A 329 51.75 -79.05 11.16
CA ARG A 329 53.22 -79.05 11.10
C ARG A 329 53.88 -79.27 12.46
N GLU A 330 53.26 -78.81 13.54
CA GLU A 330 53.72 -79.04 14.91
C GLU A 330 53.63 -80.53 15.30
N LYS A 331 52.69 -81.28 14.71
CA LYS A 331 52.45 -82.69 14.99
C LYS A 331 53.26 -83.62 14.09
N ARG A 332 53.42 -83.25 12.80
CA ARG A 332 54.13 -84.06 11.80
C ARG A 332 54.77 -83.20 10.72
N PRO A 333 55.81 -83.70 10.01
CA PRO A 333 56.28 -83.06 8.79
C PRO A 333 55.14 -82.96 7.75
N LEU A 334 55.02 -81.78 7.13
CA LEU A 334 54.08 -81.56 6.03
C LEU A 334 54.59 -82.22 4.75
N THR A 335 53.67 -82.74 3.95
CA THR A 335 53.94 -83.22 2.59
C THR A 335 54.14 -82.03 1.63
N ARG A 336 54.68 -82.29 0.43
CA ARG A 336 54.86 -81.23 -0.58
C ARG A 336 53.54 -80.58 -0.99
N ALA A 337 52.49 -81.39 -1.19
CA ALA A 337 51.17 -80.88 -1.56
C ALA A 337 50.57 -79.97 -0.47
N GLU A 338 50.76 -80.30 0.80
CA GLU A 338 50.28 -79.49 1.93
C GLU A 338 51.08 -78.17 2.07
N LEU A 339 52.38 -78.20 1.76
CA LEU A 339 53.20 -76.99 1.74
C LEU A 339 52.77 -76.05 0.59
N ASP A 340 52.52 -76.62 -0.59
CA ASP A 340 52.01 -75.86 -1.74
C ASP A 340 50.61 -75.26 -1.44
N GLU A 341 49.73 -76.01 -0.76
CA GLU A 341 48.42 -75.53 -0.33
C GLU A 341 48.53 -74.40 0.72
N TYR A 342 49.46 -74.51 1.67
CA TYR A 342 49.75 -73.46 2.64
C TYR A 342 50.22 -72.17 1.94
N ASP A 343 51.20 -72.27 1.04
CA ASP A 343 51.74 -71.12 0.32
C ASP A 343 50.67 -70.47 -0.58
N HIS A 344 49.84 -71.28 -1.22
CA HIS A 344 48.70 -70.79 -2.00
C HIS A 344 47.65 -70.10 -1.12
N ALA A 345 47.29 -70.68 0.04
CA ALA A 345 46.36 -70.08 1.00
C ALA A 345 46.88 -68.75 1.54
N ARG A 346 48.17 -68.67 1.91
CA ARG A 346 48.82 -67.45 2.37
C ARG A 346 48.86 -66.35 1.29
N SER A 347 49.16 -66.73 0.05
CA SER A 347 49.16 -65.81 -1.09
C SER A 347 47.75 -65.24 -1.36
N ARG A 348 46.73 -66.10 -1.41
CA ARG A 348 45.32 -65.68 -1.59
C ARG A 348 44.82 -64.81 -0.43
N ARG A 349 45.15 -65.16 0.82
CA ARG A 349 44.83 -64.34 2.00
C ARG A 349 45.42 -62.94 1.85
N THR A 350 46.69 -62.82 1.45
CA THR A 350 47.36 -61.53 1.26
C THR A 350 46.65 -60.68 0.21
N LEU A 351 46.31 -61.29 -0.94
CA LEU A 351 45.55 -60.62 -2.00
C LEU A 351 44.17 -60.16 -1.51
N TYR A 352 43.39 -61.02 -0.86
CA TYR A 352 42.06 -60.67 -0.34
C TYR A 352 42.13 -59.60 0.74
N THR A 353 43.17 -59.61 1.58
CA THR A 353 43.40 -58.57 2.59
C THR A 353 43.67 -57.22 1.93
N GLN A 354 44.54 -57.19 0.90
CA GLN A 354 44.80 -55.98 0.12
C GLN A 354 43.53 -55.45 -0.57
N LEU A 355 42.72 -56.34 -1.16
CA LEU A 355 41.44 -55.97 -1.75
C LEU A 355 40.46 -55.42 -0.71
N THR A 356 40.41 -56.04 0.48
CA THR A 356 39.57 -55.56 1.59
C THR A 356 39.94 -54.13 1.98
N PHE A 357 41.23 -53.84 2.19
CA PHE A 357 41.65 -52.49 2.55
C PHE A 357 41.51 -51.48 1.41
N GLY A 358 41.82 -51.88 0.16
CA GLY A 358 41.69 -51.01 -1.01
C GLY A 358 40.24 -50.62 -1.29
N LEU A 359 39.34 -51.62 -1.34
CA LEU A 359 37.91 -51.41 -1.55
C LEU A 359 37.27 -50.70 -0.35
N GLY A 360 37.67 -51.06 0.87
CA GLY A 360 37.15 -50.44 2.09
C GLY A 360 37.54 -48.97 2.22
N GLY A 361 38.80 -48.65 1.94
CA GLY A 361 39.29 -47.27 1.89
C GLY A 361 38.60 -46.45 0.79
N GLY A 362 38.49 -47.00 -0.43
CA GLY A 362 37.77 -46.35 -1.53
C GLY A 362 36.28 -46.14 -1.24
N GLY A 363 35.60 -47.15 -0.69
CA GLY A 363 34.21 -47.08 -0.28
C GLY A 363 33.97 -46.02 0.81
N ALA A 364 34.85 -45.96 1.83
CA ALA A 364 34.77 -44.94 2.87
C ALA A 364 34.96 -43.52 2.32
N ALA A 365 35.89 -43.32 1.38
CA ALA A 365 36.10 -42.03 0.72
C ALA A 365 34.87 -41.59 -0.08
N LEU A 366 34.26 -42.51 -0.85
CA LEU A 366 33.02 -42.22 -1.58
C LEU A 366 31.84 -41.96 -0.65
N LEU A 367 31.73 -42.67 0.47
CA LEU A 367 30.68 -42.43 1.45
C LEU A 367 30.76 -41.01 2.04
N ILE A 368 31.97 -40.55 2.38
CA ILE A 368 32.20 -39.18 2.85
C ILE A 368 31.82 -38.17 1.76
N LEU A 369 32.29 -38.38 0.52
CA LEU A 369 31.99 -37.49 -0.60
C LEU A 369 30.49 -37.41 -0.89
N GLY A 370 29.82 -38.56 -1.04
CA GLY A 370 28.38 -38.64 -1.30
C GLY A 370 27.57 -37.98 -0.18
N THR A 371 27.92 -38.21 1.08
CA THR A 371 27.26 -37.56 2.22
C THR A 371 27.49 -36.04 2.20
N GLY A 372 28.70 -35.59 1.87
CA GLY A 372 29.01 -34.17 1.71
C GLY A 372 28.14 -33.52 0.63
N LEU A 373 28.04 -34.14 -0.54
CA LEU A 373 27.17 -33.68 -1.62
C LEU A 373 25.70 -33.63 -1.16
N LEU A 374 25.23 -34.61 -0.40
CA LEU A 374 23.85 -34.68 0.13
C LEU A 374 23.52 -33.56 1.12
N VAL A 375 24.44 -33.26 2.04
CA VAL A 375 24.21 -32.33 3.16
C VAL A 375 24.43 -30.87 2.76
N PHE A 376 25.36 -30.60 1.85
CA PHE A 376 25.73 -29.22 1.44
C PHE A 376 25.01 -28.72 0.18
N ASP A 377 24.06 -29.49 -0.33
CA ASP A 377 23.22 -29.15 -1.48
C ASP A 377 22.08 -28.22 -1.05
N LYS A 378 22.42 -26.93 -1.02
CA LYS A 378 21.53 -25.82 -0.66
C LYS A 378 20.83 -25.29 -1.92
N PRO A 379 19.58 -24.81 -1.80
CA PRO A 379 18.87 -24.21 -2.91
C PRO A 379 19.56 -22.94 -3.40
N ASP A 380 19.43 -22.65 -4.70
CA ASP A 380 19.95 -21.41 -5.28
C ASP A 380 19.26 -20.18 -4.67
N PRO A 381 20.00 -19.10 -4.42
CA PRO A 381 19.43 -17.89 -3.86
C PRO A 381 18.38 -17.30 -4.81
N VAL A 382 17.26 -16.90 -4.23
CA VAL A 382 16.18 -16.22 -4.95
C VAL A 382 16.68 -14.86 -5.42
N ILE A 383 16.84 -14.68 -6.74
CA ILE A 383 17.15 -13.38 -7.33
C ILE A 383 15.82 -12.67 -7.56
N ALA A 384 15.43 -11.79 -6.63
CA ALA A 384 14.26 -10.94 -6.83
C ALA A 384 14.45 -10.12 -8.12
N PRO A 385 13.47 -10.09 -9.04
CA PRO A 385 13.55 -9.25 -10.22
C PRO A 385 13.74 -7.80 -9.76
N SER A 386 14.72 -7.11 -10.35
CA SER A 386 14.95 -5.70 -10.07
C SER A 386 13.66 -4.95 -10.37
N LEU A 387 12.92 -4.56 -9.34
CA LEU A 387 11.78 -3.65 -9.49
C LEU A 387 12.31 -2.44 -10.25
N GLU A 388 11.80 -2.24 -11.46
CA GLU A 388 12.06 -1.07 -12.27
C GLU A 388 11.79 0.13 -11.37
N ARG A 389 12.86 0.76 -10.91
CA ARG A 389 12.81 1.74 -9.82
C ARG A 389 11.89 2.85 -10.33
N ARG A 390 10.66 2.94 -9.80
CA ARG A 390 9.77 4.07 -10.07
C ARG A 390 10.62 5.31 -9.88
N GLN A 391 10.84 6.04 -10.96
CA GLN A 391 11.58 7.30 -10.92
C GLN A 391 10.90 8.13 -9.85
N THR A 392 11.57 8.28 -8.72
CA THR A 392 11.09 9.16 -7.66
C THR A 392 11.17 10.55 -8.27
N PRO A 393 10.06 11.29 -8.39
CA PRO A 393 10.13 12.67 -8.84
C PRO A 393 11.15 13.38 -7.95
N THR A 394 12.15 14.00 -8.58
CA THR A 394 13.21 14.74 -7.88
C THR A 394 12.55 15.67 -6.85
N PRO A 395 12.99 15.66 -5.58
CA PRO A 395 12.52 16.64 -4.61
C PRO A 395 12.76 18.03 -5.19
N ARG A 396 11.70 18.81 -5.36
CA ARG A 396 11.86 20.24 -5.64
C ARG A 396 12.50 20.84 -4.38
N ASP A 397 13.68 21.43 -4.55
CA ASP A 397 14.39 22.11 -3.48
C ASP A 397 13.45 23.09 -2.77
N GLY A 398 13.30 22.86 -1.47
CA GLY A 398 12.51 23.72 -0.59
C GLY A 398 13.33 24.92 -0.17
N THR A 399 13.10 26.05 -0.84
CA THR A 399 13.30 27.39 -0.28
C THR A 399 12.26 28.33 -0.89
N ASP A 400 11.03 28.32 -0.37
CA ASP A 400 10.31 29.54 0.01
C ASP A 400 9.01 29.15 0.73
N THR A 401 8.91 29.49 2.01
CA THR A 401 7.61 29.54 2.70
C THR A 401 6.98 30.89 2.40
N ASP A 402 6.50 31.03 1.16
CA ASP A 402 5.35 31.87 0.84
C ASP A 402 4.51 31.05 -0.15
N VAL A 403 3.36 30.58 0.33
CA VAL A 403 2.45 29.73 -0.44
C VAL A 403 1.72 30.62 -1.45
N ASP A 404 2.37 30.85 -2.59
CA ASP A 404 1.74 31.50 -3.74
C ASP A 404 0.88 30.48 -4.49
N ILE A 405 -0.43 30.56 -4.27
CA ILE A 405 -1.44 29.65 -4.79
C ILE A 405 -1.74 30.04 -6.25
N THR A 406 -1.09 29.36 -7.19
CA THR A 406 -1.37 29.54 -8.62
C THR A 406 -2.15 28.33 -9.17
N PRO A 407 -3.44 28.44 -9.52
CA PRO A 407 -4.17 27.34 -10.15
C PRO A 407 -3.70 27.18 -11.61
N SER A 408 -3.26 25.98 -11.98
CA SER A 408 -2.93 25.64 -13.36
C SER A 408 -4.17 25.16 -14.12
N ILE A 409 -4.44 25.76 -15.28
CA ILE A 409 -5.39 25.21 -16.26
C ILE A 409 -4.72 23.97 -16.89
N SER A 410 -5.22 22.77 -16.58
CA SER A 410 -4.89 21.58 -17.37
C SER A 410 -5.74 21.60 -18.63
N LEU A 411 -5.16 22.09 -19.73
CA LEU A 411 -5.73 21.95 -21.07
C LEU A 411 -5.48 20.51 -21.55
N SER A 412 -6.42 19.59 -21.30
CA SER A 412 -6.46 18.33 -22.04
C SER A 412 -6.97 18.62 -23.46
N PRO A 413 -6.27 18.22 -24.53
CA PRO A 413 -6.73 18.45 -25.89
C PRO A 413 -7.89 17.48 -26.18
N GLY A 414 -9.13 17.96 -26.03
CA GLY A 414 -10.31 17.16 -26.36
C GLY A 414 -11.68 17.79 -26.13
N PHE A 415 -11.86 18.69 -25.16
CA PHE A 415 -13.17 19.31 -24.89
C PHE A 415 -13.03 20.77 -24.45
N LEU A 416 -13.74 21.67 -25.13
CA LEU A 416 -13.90 23.08 -24.77
C LEU A 416 -14.68 23.20 -23.44
N GLY A 417 -13.98 23.16 -22.32
CA GLY A 417 -14.56 23.37 -20.99
C GLY A 417 -13.48 23.57 -19.94
N GLY A 418 -13.35 24.80 -19.42
CA GLY A 418 -12.49 25.06 -18.28
C GLY A 418 -13.02 24.34 -17.03
N GLY A 419 -12.22 23.43 -16.48
CA GLY A 419 -12.47 22.80 -15.18
C GLY A 419 -12.23 23.78 -14.03
N VAL A 420 -12.89 23.54 -12.90
CA VAL A 420 -12.68 24.30 -11.66
C VAL A 420 -11.95 23.38 -10.69
N SER A 421 -10.63 23.51 -10.65
CA SER A 421 -9.77 22.86 -9.67
C SER A 421 -9.28 23.91 -8.67
N GLY A 422 -9.36 23.59 -7.37
CA GLY A 422 -8.83 24.41 -6.30
C GLY A 422 -8.08 23.55 -5.28
N THR A 423 -6.87 23.95 -4.94
CA THR A 423 -6.12 23.41 -3.80
C THR A 423 -6.43 24.25 -2.56
N PHE A 424 -6.74 23.59 -1.45
CA PHE A 424 -7.15 24.20 -0.19
C PHE A 424 -5.98 24.67 0.68
#